data_AF-A0AAV5WG69-F1
#
_entry.id   AF-A0AAV5WG69-F1
#
_cell.length_a   1.000
_cell.length_b   1.000
_cell.length_c   1.000
_cell.angle_alpha   90.00
_cell.angle_beta   90.00
_cell.angle_gamma   90.00
#
_symmetry.space_group_name_H-M   'P 1'
#
loop_
_entity.id
_entity.type
_entity.pdbx_description
1 polymer ?
#
loop_
_entity_poly.entity_id
_entity_poly.type
_entity_poly.pdbx_seq_one_letter_code
_entity_poly.pdbx_strand_id
1 'polypeptide(L)'
;MKQLISMKAATDQSESYLTTTAKYDTLSKLKFADQFRLNLLRDHCLLLYTTFDQIKTLKTTTEYRCFSDSMKAAICDRMMEF
;
A
#
# COMPACT_ATOMS: atom_id res chain seq x y z
N MET A 1 -4.48 -12.32 25.43
CA MET A 1 -4.91 -13.02 24.18
C MET A 1 -6.14 -12.42 23.52
N LYS A 2 -7.28 -12.19 24.20
CA LYS A 2 -8.50 -11.60 23.56
C LYS A 2 -8.27 -10.27 22.82
N GLN A 3 -7.50 -9.34 23.39
CA GLN A 3 -7.22 -8.04 22.76
C GLN A 3 -6.41 -8.13 21.44
N LEU A 4 -5.46 -9.07 21.35
CA LEU A 4 -4.65 -9.28 20.13
C LEU A 4 -5.51 -9.80 18.97
N ILE A 5 -6.47 -10.69 19.27
CA ILE A 5 -7.42 -11.20 18.28
C ILE A 5 -8.30 -10.06 17.74
N SER A 6 -8.73 -9.14 18.61
CA SER A 6 -9.53 -7.97 18.22
C SER A 6 -8.77 -7.00 17.31
N MET A 7 -7.48 -6.72 17.59
CA MET A 7 -6.67 -5.84 16.74
C MET A 7 -6.39 -6.44 15.37
N LYS A 8 -6.13 -7.75 15.30
CA LYS A 8 -5.96 -8.46 14.03
C LYS A 8 -7.24 -8.38 13.19
N ALA A 9 -8.39 -8.71 13.78
CA ALA A 9 -9.67 -8.65 13.08
C ALA A 9 -9.99 -7.23 12.56
N ALA A 10 -9.69 -6.19 13.35
CA ALA A 10 -9.86 -4.80 12.92
C ALA A 10 -8.93 -4.43 11.75
N THR A 11 -7.69 -4.95 11.76
CA THR A 11 -6.72 -4.74 10.68
C THR A 11 -7.20 -5.43 9.40
N ASP A 12 -7.59 -6.70 9.48
CA ASP A 12 -8.09 -7.49 8.35
C ASP A 12 -9.33 -6.84 7.72
N GLN A 13 -10.25 -6.34 8.55
CA GLN A 13 -11.44 -5.64 8.08
C GLN A 13 -11.11 -4.30 7.41
N SER A 14 -10.13 -3.58 7.95
CA SER A 14 -9.65 -2.31 7.37
C SER A 14 -8.99 -2.54 6.02
N GLU A 15 -8.15 -3.56 5.88
CA GLU A 15 -7.55 -3.95 4.60
C GLU A 15 -8.61 -4.33 3.57
N SER A 16 -9.58 -5.16 3.95
CA SER A 16 -10.68 -5.56 3.07
C SER A 16 -11.48 -4.36 2.55
N TYR A 17 -11.85 -3.44 3.45
CA TYR A 17 -12.55 -2.22 3.08
C TYR A 17 -11.70 -1.32 2.17
N LEU A 18 -10.44 -1.06 2.54
CA LEU A 18 -9.56 -0.17 1.78
C LEU A 18 -9.24 -0.73 0.39
N THR A 19 -9.15 -2.06 0.26
CA THR A 19 -8.93 -2.74 -1.02
C THR A 19 -10.10 -2.48 -1.98
N THR A 20 -11.33 -2.59 -1.49
CA THR A 20 -12.55 -2.58 -2.33
C THR A 20 -13.18 -1.19 -2.52
N THR A 21 -12.98 -0.27 -1.58
CA THR A 21 -13.63 1.05 -1.63
C THR A 21 -13.06 1.93 -2.74
N ALA A 22 -13.93 2.68 -3.42
CA ALA A 22 -13.54 3.73 -4.38
C ALA A 22 -13.32 5.11 -3.73
N LYS A 23 -13.50 5.23 -2.40
CA LYS A 23 -13.43 6.50 -1.67
C LYS A 23 -12.04 7.15 -1.70
N TYR A 24 -10.99 6.34 -1.82
CA TYR A 24 -9.60 6.79 -1.81
C TYR A 24 -8.91 6.32 -3.08
N ASP A 25 -8.02 7.14 -3.63
CA ASP A 25 -7.19 6.75 -4.76
C ASP A 25 -6.06 5.79 -4.33
N THR A 26 -5.38 5.20 -5.31
CA THR A 26 -4.31 4.22 -5.06
C THR A 26 -3.18 4.80 -4.23
N LEU A 27 -2.79 6.07 -4.48
CA LEU A 27 -1.71 6.72 -3.74
C LEU A 27 -2.08 6.92 -2.26
N SER A 28 -3.31 7.35 -1.96
CA SER A 28 -3.80 7.48 -0.59
C SER A 28 -3.86 6.14 0.12
N LYS A 29 -4.27 5.07 -0.58
CA LYS A 29 -4.26 3.71 -0.04
C LYS A 29 -2.84 3.23 0.28
N LEU A 30 -1.85 3.54 -0.56
CA LEU A 30 -0.44 3.26 -0.27
C LEU A 30 0.06 4.01 0.98
N LYS A 31 -0.37 5.25 1.20
CA LYS A 31 -0.06 5.99 2.45
C LYS A 31 -0.61 5.29 3.68
N PHE A 32 -1.87 4.86 3.64
CA PHE A 32 -2.47 4.09 4.73
C PHE A 32 -1.74 2.76 4.94
N ALA A 33 -1.38 2.09 3.85
CA ALA A 33 -0.66 0.83 3.91
C ALA A 33 0.71 0.97 4.57
N ASP A 34 1.45 2.02 4.25
CA ASP A 34 2.75 2.30 4.87
C ASP A 34 2.59 2.66 6.36
N GLN A 35 1.69 3.60 6.67
CA GLN A 35 1.49 4.12 8.01
C GLN A 35 1.03 3.04 9.01
N PHE A 36 0.13 2.16 8.56
CA PHE A 36 -0.48 1.13 9.42
C PHE A 36 0.07 -0.28 9.16
N ARG A 37 1.12 -0.41 8.35
CA ARG A 37 1.77 -1.70 7.98
C ARG A 37 0.79 -2.72 7.40
N LEU A 38 -0.10 -2.25 6.53
CA LEU A 38 -1.12 -3.06 5.87
C LEU A 38 -0.54 -3.67 4.59
N ASN A 39 0.19 -4.78 4.74
CA ASN A 39 0.95 -5.39 3.66
C ASN A 39 0.06 -5.89 2.51
N LEU A 40 -1.13 -6.44 2.80
CA LEU A 40 -2.02 -6.92 1.73
C LEU A 40 -2.56 -5.76 0.90
N LEU A 41 -2.89 -4.64 1.57
CA LEU A 41 -3.30 -3.43 0.87
C LEU A 41 -2.17 -2.85 0.02
N ARG A 42 -0.93 -2.82 0.54
CA ARG A 42 0.25 -2.40 -0.22
C ARG A 42 0.38 -3.23 -1.50
N ASP A 43 0.42 -4.55 -1.37
CA ASP A 43 0.67 -5.46 -2.48
C ASP A 43 -0.44 -5.34 -3.53
N HIS A 44 -1.70 -5.31 -3.09
CA HIS A 44 -2.85 -5.07 -3.97
C HIS A 44 -2.71 -3.73 -4.73
N CYS A 45 -2.40 -2.63 -4.04
CA CYS A 45 -2.26 -1.32 -4.68
C CYS A 45 -1.08 -1.26 -5.66
N LEU A 46 0.05 -1.92 -5.36
CA LEU A 46 1.20 -1.97 -6.27
C LEU A 46 0.91 -2.78 -7.55
N LEU A 47 0.08 -3.83 -7.45
CA LEU A 47 -0.38 -4.59 -8.62
C LEU A 47 -1.28 -3.78 -9.57
N LEU A 48 -1.93 -2.70 -9.10
CA LEU A 48 -2.75 -1.83 -9.95
C LEU A 48 -1.92 -0.98 -10.91
N TYR A 49 -0.63 -0.80 -10.65
CA TYR A 49 0.30 -0.21 -11.62
C TYR A 49 0.68 -1.32 -12.61
N THR A 50 0.16 -1.24 -13.83
CA THR A 50 0.30 -2.29 -14.85
C THR A 50 1.40 -2.01 -15.87
N THR A 51 2.09 -0.88 -15.76
CA THR A 51 3.28 -0.57 -16.56
C THR A 51 4.38 0.05 -15.72
N PHE A 52 5.62 -0.10 -16.18
CA PHE A 52 6.80 0.51 -15.56
C PHE A 52 6.65 2.03 -15.42
N ASP A 53 6.16 2.71 -16.46
CA ASP A 53 5.99 4.17 -16.44
C ASP A 53 4.98 4.62 -15.38
N GLN A 54 3.87 3.90 -15.22
CA GLN A 54 2.88 4.20 -14.20
C GLN A 54 3.49 4.13 -12.79
N ILE A 55 4.20 3.05 -12.46
CA ILE A 55 4.80 2.92 -11.12
C ILE A 55 5.97 3.89 -10.92
N LYS A 56 6.74 4.19 -11.97
CA LYS A 56 7.82 5.16 -11.92
C LYS A 56 7.32 6.55 -11.52
N THR A 57 6.08 6.91 -11.87
CA THR A 57 5.49 8.18 -11.44
C THR A 57 5.45 8.34 -9.92
N LEU A 58 5.34 7.26 -9.14
CA LEU A 58 5.37 7.32 -7.67
C LEU A 58 6.63 8.03 -7.16
N LYS A 59 7.80 7.79 -7.76
CA LYS A 59 9.07 8.42 -7.34
C LYS A 59 9.07 9.95 -7.47
N THR A 60 8.16 10.50 -8.28
CA THR A 60 8.02 11.94 -8.50
C THR A 60 7.05 12.61 -7.53
N THR A 61 6.22 11.82 -6.83
CA THR A 61 5.26 12.33 -5.85
C THR A 61 5.95 12.84 -4.58
N THR A 62 5.30 13.78 -3.89
CA THR A 62 5.75 14.24 -2.58
C THR A 62 5.69 13.13 -1.53
N GLU A 63 4.68 12.27 -1.63
CA GLU A 63 4.42 11.11 -0.79
C GLU A 63 5.60 10.16 -0.75
N TYR A 64 6.23 9.90 -1.89
CA TYR A 64 7.35 8.98 -1.98
C TYR A 64 8.53 9.37 -1.10
N ARG A 65 8.75 10.67 -0.87
CA ARG A 65 9.80 11.13 0.06
C ARG A 65 9.51 10.70 1.50
N CYS A 66 8.23 10.72 1.87
CA CYS A 66 7.74 10.42 3.22
C CYS A 66 7.50 8.92 3.46
N PHE A 67 7.48 8.09 2.42
CA PHE A 67 7.36 6.65 2.59
C PHE A 67 8.53 6.05 3.37
N SER A 68 8.22 5.02 4.16
CA SER A 68 9.22 4.20 4.83
C SER A 68 10.15 3.52 3.81
N ASP A 69 11.32 3.10 4.26
CA ASP A 69 12.26 2.35 3.43
C ASP A 69 11.65 1.03 2.94
N SER A 70 10.80 0.39 3.76
CA SER A 70 10.11 -0.84 3.36
C SER A 70 9.11 -0.60 2.22
N MET A 71 8.36 0.50 2.24
CA MET A 71 7.47 0.85 1.13
C MET A 71 8.25 1.23 -0.12
N LYS A 72 9.34 1.99 0.01
CA LYS A 72 10.24 2.32 -1.10
C LYS A 72 10.85 1.07 -1.73
N ALA A 73 11.27 0.10 -0.92
CA ALA A 73 11.77 -1.19 -1.39
C ALA A 73 10.69 -1.95 -2.18
N ALA A 74 9.48 -2.07 -1.64
CA ALA A 74 8.37 -2.74 -2.33
C ALA A 74 8.02 -2.08 -3.68
N ILE A 75 8.08 -0.75 -3.76
CA ILE A 75 7.92 -0.02 -5.03
C ILE A 75 9.04 -0.40 -6.02
N CYS A 76 10.30 -0.42 -5.57
CA CYS A 76 11.43 -0.84 -6.40
C CYS A 76 11.30 -2.30 -6.85
N ASP A 77 10.88 -3.21 -5.98
CA ASP A 77 10.66 -4.63 -6.30
C ASP A 77 9.61 -4.77 -7.40
N ARG A 78 8.46 -4.09 -7.25
CA ARG A 78 7.40 -4.06 -8.28
C ARG A 78 7.89 -3.46 -9.60
N MET A 79 8.78 -2.46 -9.58
CA MET A 79 9.39 -1.90 -10.80
C MET A 79 10.27 -2.92 -11.53
N MET A 80 10.94 -3.83 -10.81
CA MET A 80 11.82 -4.85 -11.38
C MET A 80 11.09 -6.06 -11.98
N GLU A 81 9.77 -6.16 -11.78
CA GLU A 81 8.93 -7.21 -12.37
C GLU A 81 8.46 -6.90 -13.80
N PHE A 82 8.80 -5.73 -14.35
CA PHE A 82 8.53 -5.33 -15.74
C PHE A 82 9.76 -5.50 -16.63
#